data_AF-A0A529FQI0-F1
#
_entry.id   AF-A0A529FQI0-F1
#
_cell.length_a   1.000
_cell.length_b   1.000
_cell.length_c   1.000
_cell.angle_alpha   90.00
_cell.angle_beta   90.00
_cell.angle_gamma   90.00
#
_symmetry.space_group_name_H-M   'P 1'
#
loop_
_entity.id
_entity.type
_entity.pdbx_description
1 polymer ?
#
loop_
_entity_poly.entity_id
_entity_poly.type
_entity_poly.pdbx_seq_one_letter_code
_entity_poly.pdbx_strand_id
1 'polypeptide(L)'
;MTRGVLLDLAGVIYDGATAISGGVDAVARLRQAGFSIRFVSNTTRSSKKKVLDHLGAMGLTAAKADVFTPAQAAREWLLRNGRAPY
;
A
#
# COMPACT_ATOMS: atom_id res chain seq x y z
N MET A 1 -11.43 -17.26 11.30
CA MET A 1 -10.09 -17.36 10.69
C MET A 1 -9.77 -16.09 9.94
N THR A 2 -8.54 -15.59 10.07
CA THR A 2 -8.04 -14.38 9.38
C THR A 2 -7.90 -14.66 7.88
N ARG A 3 -8.44 -13.78 7.03
CA ARG A 3 -8.44 -13.95 5.56
C ARG A 3 -7.48 -13.03 4.81
N GLY A 4 -6.90 -12.04 5.50
CA GLY A 4 -6.00 -11.08 4.89
C GLY A 4 -5.31 -10.19 5.91
N VAL A 5 -4.33 -9.43 5.42
CA VAL A 5 -3.47 -8.57 6.22
C VAL A 5 -3.41 -7.18 5.57
N LEU A 6 -3.55 -6.15 6.41
CA LEU A 6 -3.23 -4.77 6.04
C LEU A 6 -1.81 -4.47 6.52
N LEU A 7 -0.94 -4.05 5.63
CA LEU A 7 0.46 -3.73 5.95
C LEU A 7 0.70 -2.25 5.74
N ASP A 8 1.27 -1.59 6.74
CA ASP A 8 1.85 -0.27 6.53
C ASP A 8 3.09 -0.37 5.64
N LEU A 9 3.57 0.77 5.14
CA LEU A 9 4.71 0.86 4.24
C LEU A 9 5.95 1.46 4.92
N ALA A 10 5.87 2.70 5.38
CA ALA A 10 6.99 3.38 5.99
C ALA A 10 7.24 2.84 7.40
N GLY A 11 8.48 2.46 7.73
CA GLY A 11 8.82 1.81 9.01
C GLY A 11 8.40 0.35 9.10
N VAL A 12 7.79 -0.23 8.06
CA VAL A 12 7.38 -1.65 8.01
C VAL A 12 8.00 -2.39 6.83
N ILE A 13 7.80 -1.89 5.61
CA ILE A 13 8.39 -2.44 4.38
C ILE A 13 9.68 -1.70 4.02
N TYR A 14 9.72 -0.40 4.23
CA TYR A 14 10.87 0.43 3.92
C TYR A 14 11.07 1.58 4.91
N ASP A 15 12.29 2.08 4.97
CA ASP A 15 12.64 3.36 5.56
C ASP A 15 13.33 4.23 4.51
N GLY A 16 12.73 5.38 4.19
CA GLY A 16 13.19 6.24 3.10
C GLY A 16 13.19 5.52 1.74
N ALA A 17 14.37 5.20 1.22
CA ALA A 17 14.58 4.46 -0.03
C ALA A 17 15.12 3.04 0.17
N THR A 18 15.22 2.60 1.42
CA THR A 18 15.85 1.33 1.79
C THR A 18 14.78 0.36 2.26
N ALA A 19 14.79 -0.86 1.72
CA ALA A 19 13.93 -1.93 2.22
C ALA A 19 14.32 -2.31 3.66
N ILE A 20 13.33 -2.50 4.53
CA ILE A 20 13.55 -3.05 5.86
C ILE A 20 13.87 -4.53 5.73
N SER A 21 14.90 -4.97 6.47
CA SER A 21 15.36 -6.36 6.44
C SER A 21 14.22 -7.33 6.75
N GLY A 22 14.02 -8.31 5.86
CA GLY A 22 12.95 -9.31 5.96
C GLY A 22 11.54 -8.79 5.63
N GLY A 23 11.35 -7.50 5.34
CA GLY A 23 10.03 -6.92 5.01
C GLY A 23 9.45 -7.49 3.71
N VAL A 24 10.26 -7.54 2.65
CA VAL A 24 9.85 -8.13 1.36
C VAL A 24 9.61 -9.63 1.49
N ASP A 25 10.47 -10.34 2.20
CA ASP A 25 10.34 -11.79 2.44
C ASP A 25 9.11 -12.13 3.28
N ALA A 26 8.75 -11.27 4.24
CA ALA A 26 7.51 -11.44 5.01
C ALA A 26 6.27 -11.34 4.11
N VAL A 27 6.24 -10.39 3.17
CA VAL A 27 5.16 -10.28 2.20
C VAL A 27 5.07 -11.52 1.31
N ALA A 28 6.21 -12.04 0.84
CA ALA A 28 6.25 -13.27 0.06
C ALA A 28 5.68 -14.47 0.84
N ARG A 29 6.11 -14.65 2.10
CA ARG A 29 5.60 -15.71 2.98
C ARG A 29 4.10 -15.60 3.24
N LEU A 30 3.59 -14.39 3.46
CA LEU A 30 2.15 -14.16 3.66
C LEU A 30 1.34 -14.52 2.40
N ARG A 31 1.83 -14.16 1.21
CA ARG A 31 1.19 -14.55 -0.06
C ARG A 31 1.20 -16.07 -0.26
N GLN A 32 2.32 -16.73 0.01
CA GLN A 32 2.45 -18.19 -0.08
C GLN A 32 1.52 -18.91 0.90
N ALA A 33 1.28 -18.34 2.08
CA ALA A 33 0.33 -18.85 3.05
C ALA A 33 -1.15 -18.58 2.68
N GLY A 34 -1.43 -17.99 1.51
CA GLY A 34 -2.78 -17.75 0.99
C GLY A 34 -3.46 -16.49 1.53
N PHE A 35 -2.74 -15.59 2.20
CA PHE A 35 -3.33 -14.34 2.68
C PHE A 35 -3.51 -13.33 1.54
N SER A 36 -4.69 -12.70 1.51
CA SER A 36 -4.88 -11.47 0.74
C SER A 36 -4.14 -10.33 1.43
N ILE A 37 -3.32 -9.58 0.69
CA ILE A 37 -2.53 -8.47 1.26
C ILE A 37 -3.00 -7.16 0.66
N ARG A 38 -3.13 -6.14 1.50
CA ARG A 38 -3.29 -4.76 1.07
C ARG A 38 -2.31 -3.85 1.80
N PHE A 39 -1.57 -3.06 1.04
CA PHE A 39 -0.71 -2.01 1.56
C PHE A 39 -1.56 -0.77 1.85
N VAL A 40 -1.45 -0.27 3.07
CA VAL A 40 -2.08 0.97 3.53
C VAL A 40 -0.97 1.95 3.86
N SER A 41 -1.13 3.22 3.49
CA SER A 41 -0.15 4.24 3.87
C SER A 41 -0.83 5.57 4.03
N ASN A 42 -0.50 6.28 5.12
CA ASN A 42 -1.01 7.63 5.38
C ASN A 42 -0.29 8.73 4.58
N THR A 43 0.56 8.37 3.61
CA THR A 43 1.24 9.35 2.77
C THR A 43 0.26 10.14 1.90
N THR A 44 0.33 11.47 2.01
CA THR A 44 -0.44 12.42 1.19
C THR A 44 0.41 13.08 0.10
N ARG A 45 1.74 12.94 0.21
CA ARG A 45 2.73 13.61 -0.67
C ARG A 45 3.17 12.76 -1.86
N SER A 46 2.87 11.46 -1.84
CA SER A 46 3.24 10.53 -2.91
C SER A 46 2.02 10.02 -3.65
N SER A 47 2.05 10.10 -4.98
CA SER A 47 1.02 9.47 -5.81
C SER A 47 1.09 7.95 -5.66
N LYS A 48 -0.04 7.27 -5.88
CA LYS A 48 -0.08 5.79 -5.89
C LYS A 48 0.95 5.19 -6.85
N LYS A 49 1.17 5.82 -8.02
CA LYS A 49 2.20 5.37 -8.96
C LYS A 49 3.60 5.42 -8.34
N LYS A 50 3.97 6.53 -7.69
CA LYS A 50 5.27 6.65 -7.03
C LYS A 50 5.48 5.58 -5.96
N VAL A 51 4.44 5.25 -5.19
CA VAL A 51 4.50 4.18 -4.19
C VAL A 51 4.76 2.82 -4.85
N LEU A 52 4.06 2.51 -5.94
CA LEU A 52 4.25 1.25 -6.66
C LEU A 52 5.64 1.14 -7.30
N ASP A 53 6.11 2.22 -7.92
CA ASP A 53 7.44 2.26 -8.53
C ASP A 53 8.53 2.05 -7.44
N HIS A 54 8.32 2.62 -6.25
CA HIS A 54 9.21 2.46 -5.10
C HIS A 54 9.23 1.02 -4.56
N LEU A 55 8.06 0.39 -4.40
CA LEU A 55 7.94 -1.02 -4.03
C LEU A 55 8.60 -1.93 -5.07
N GLY A 56 8.40 -1.62 -6.35
CA GLY A 56 9.03 -2.34 -7.46
C GLY A 56 10.55 -2.26 -7.44
N ALA A 57 11.12 -1.10 -7.12
CA ALA A 57 12.56 -0.93 -6.96
C ALA A 57 13.16 -1.80 -5.83
N MET A 58 12.34 -2.23 -4.87
CA MET A 58 12.72 -3.12 -3.77
C MET A 58 12.43 -4.59 -4.07
N GLY A 59 12.04 -4.93 -5.30
CA GLY A 59 11.67 -6.30 -5.70
C GLY A 59 10.27 -6.72 -5.23
N LEU A 60 9.45 -5.80 -4.72
CA LEU A 60 8.10 -6.10 -4.28
C LEU A 60 7.09 -5.74 -5.37
N THR A 61 6.56 -6.76 -6.05
CA THR A 61 5.48 -6.57 -7.03
C THR A 61 4.15 -6.35 -6.32
N ALA A 62 3.49 -5.23 -6.58
CA ALA A 62 2.15 -4.90 -6.09
C ALA A 62 1.28 -4.32 -7.22
N ALA A 63 0.00 -4.67 -7.25
CA ALA A 63 -0.96 -4.07 -8.16
C ALA A 63 -1.45 -2.72 -7.61
N LYS A 64 -1.99 -1.86 -8.48
CA LYS A 64 -2.65 -0.61 -8.07
C LYS A 64 -3.79 -0.85 -7.07
N ALA A 65 -4.46 -2.01 -7.15
CA ALA A 65 -5.54 -2.38 -6.23
C ALA A 65 -5.02 -2.67 -4.82
N ASP A 66 -3.79 -3.18 -4.71
CA ASP A 66 -3.16 -3.58 -3.45
C ASP A 66 -2.77 -2.38 -2.60
N VAL A 67 -2.61 -1.19 -3.18
CA VAL A 67 -2.24 0.02 -2.43
C VAL A 67 -3.46 0.88 -2.15
N PHE A 68 -3.65 1.27 -0.90
CA PHE A 68 -4.70 2.17 -0.45
C PHE A 68 -4.10 3.40 0.25
N THR A 69 -4.55 4.60 -0.13
CA THR A 69 -4.05 5.87 0.40
C THR A 69 -5.18 6.81 0.82
N PRO A 70 -4.94 7.74 1.77
CA PRO A 70 -5.93 8.73 2.20
C PRO A 70 -6.49 9.57 1.05
N ALA A 71 -5.67 9.93 0.07
CA ALA A 71 -6.13 10.69 -1.09
C ALA A 71 -7.18 9.93 -1.91
N GLN A 72 -7.00 8.60 -2.06
CA GLN A 72 -8.02 7.76 -2.68
C GLN A 72 -9.28 7.69 -1.81
N ALA A 73 -9.13 7.49 -0.50
CA ALA A 73 -10.26 7.43 0.43
C ALA A 73 -11.09 8.72 0.39
N ALA A 74 -10.44 9.87 0.43
CA ALA A 74 -11.08 11.19 0.34
C ALA A 74 -11.80 11.37 -1.00
N ARG A 75 -11.16 11.04 -2.12
CA ARG A 75 -11.79 11.11 -3.45
C ARG A 75 -13.03 10.22 -3.55
N GLU A 76 -12.95 8.97 -3.07
CA GLU A 76 -14.09 8.06 -3.07
C GLU A 76 -15.22 8.58 -2.18
N TRP A 77 -14.89 9.14 -1.01
CA TRP A 77 -15.86 9.74 -0.12
C TRP A 77 -16.56 10.94 -0.77
N LEU A 78 -15.82 11.84 -1.41
CA LEU A 78 -16.38 13.00 -2.11
C LEU A 78 -17.38 12.56 -3.19
N LEU A 79 -17.00 11.60 -4.03
CA LEU A 79 -17.86 11.05 -5.07
C LEU A 79 -19.12 10.39 -4.50
N ARG A 80 -19.00 9.58 -3.44
CA ARG A 80 -20.14 8.94 -2.77
C ARG A 80 -21.09 9.95 -2.14
N ASN A 81 -20.61 11.14 -1.78
CA ASN A 81 -21.39 12.18 -1.12
C ASN A 81 -21.77 13.34 -2.04
N GLY A 82 -21.58 13.20 -3.37
CA GLY A 82 -21.90 14.25 -4.33
C GLY A 82 -21.17 15.58 -4.08
N ARG A 83 -19.94 15.53 -3.55
CA ARG A 83 -19.13 16.72 -3.24
C ARG A 83 -18.17 17.01 -4.39
N ALA A 84 -18.16 18.25 -4.82
CA ALA A 84 -17.19 18.80 -5.78
C ALA A 84 -16.64 20.13 -5.23
N PRO A 85 -15.46 20.58 -5.68
CA PRO A 85 -15.02 21.95 -5.44
C PRO A 85 -16.09 22.94 -5.94
N TYR A 86 -16.27 24.03 -5.21
CA TYR A 86 -17.14 25.14 -5.62
C TYR A 86 -16.55 25.89 -6.82
#